data_AF-A0A2X3B0S7-F1
#
_entry.id   AF-A0A2X3B0S7-F1
#
_cell.length_a   1.000
_cell.length_b   1.000
_cell.length_c   1.000
_cell.angle_alpha   90.00
_cell.angle_beta   90.00
_cell.angle_gamma   90.00
#
_symmetry.space_group_name_H-M   'P 1'
#
loop_
_entity.id
_entity.type
_entity.pdbx_description
1 polymer ?
#
loop_
_entity_poly.entity_id
_entity_poly.type
_entity_poly.pdbx_seq_one_letter_code
_entity_poly.pdbx_strand_id
1 'polypeptide(L)'
;MVFYRFVGTATSHLGSYPLKIEVSGRERNRLRLLKDKNIFYQNINGVNVYNIDKLIAMKINAFNGRDKARDLFDINFLFEHYPELFTIANLESIITKFHYYGEKELDLLLEDETHTHKLTSCEEIKTNGFSNALLQKVQNRLNELESESTNENVELVSSRKENIDKYNIIYISI
;
A
#
# COMPACT_ATOMS: atom_id res chain seq x y z
N MET A 1 -14.87 8.89 16.16
CA MET A 1 -14.90 8.67 14.69
C MET A 1 -16.24 8.03 14.33
N VAL A 2 -16.99 8.55 13.36
CA VAL A 2 -18.33 8.04 13.01
C VAL A 2 -18.29 7.36 11.64
N PHE A 3 -18.62 6.07 11.61
CA PHE A 3 -18.99 5.37 10.39
C PHE A 3 -20.50 5.21 10.36
N TYR A 4 -21.11 5.50 9.21
CA TYR A 4 -22.51 5.16 8.99
C TYR A 4 -22.55 3.79 8.33
N ARG A 5 -23.19 2.83 8.99
CA ARG A 5 -23.37 1.47 8.48
C ARG A 5 -24.83 1.27 8.13
N PHE A 6 -25.07 0.82 6.91
CA PHE A 6 -26.38 0.45 6.41
C PHE A 6 -26.32 -1.00 5.94
N VAL A 7 -27.40 -1.74 6.16
CA VAL A 7 -27.58 -3.07 5.57
C VAL A 7 -28.84 -3.00 4.74
N GLY A 8 -28.66 -3.07 3.42
CA GLY A 8 -29.75 -3.18 2.45
C GLY A 8 -29.84 -4.60 1.90
N THR A 9 -30.75 -4.80 0.95
CA THR A 9 -30.83 -6.03 0.16
C THR A 9 -30.42 -5.71 -1.27
N ALA A 10 -29.58 -6.55 -1.86
CA ALA A 10 -29.22 -6.50 -3.27
C ALA A 10 -29.56 -7.82 -3.93
N THR A 11 -29.69 -7.82 -5.26
CA THR A 11 -30.02 -9.00 -6.05
C THR A 11 -28.94 -9.22 -7.09
N SER A 12 -28.39 -10.43 -7.13
CA SER A 12 -27.47 -10.90 -8.16
C SER A 12 -28.13 -11.98 -9.01
N HIS A 13 -27.43 -12.49 -10.02
CA HIS A 13 -27.86 -13.68 -10.77
C HIS A 13 -28.00 -14.94 -9.89
N LEU A 14 -27.41 -14.96 -8.68
CA LEU A 14 -27.53 -16.04 -7.70
C LEU A 14 -28.66 -15.81 -6.67
N GLY A 15 -29.42 -14.73 -6.82
CA GLY A 15 -30.51 -14.37 -5.92
C GLY A 15 -30.20 -13.19 -5.00
N SER A 16 -31.09 -12.97 -4.04
CA SER A 16 -31.05 -11.85 -3.10
C SER A 16 -30.09 -12.12 -1.95
N TYR A 17 -29.32 -11.10 -1.57
CA TYR A 17 -28.33 -11.18 -0.50
C TYR A 17 -28.27 -9.86 0.28
N PRO A 18 -27.85 -9.88 1.56
CA PRO A 18 -27.63 -8.67 2.33
C PRO A 18 -26.44 -7.88 1.77
N LEU A 19 -26.65 -6.61 1.44
CA LEU A 19 -25.60 -5.69 1.02
C LEU A 19 -25.25 -4.74 2.17
N LYS A 20 -24.03 -4.88 2.66
CA LYS A 20 -23.47 -3.99 3.68
C LYS A 20 -22.83 -2.78 3.01
N ILE A 21 -23.29 -1.58 3.38
CA ILE A 21 -22.75 -0.30 2.91
C ILE A 21 -22.18 0.45 4.12
N GLU A 22 -20.92 0.87 4.01
CA GLU A 22 -20.24 1.68 5.03
C GLU A 22 -19.74 2.99 4.45
N VAL A 23 -20.05 4.10 5.11
CA VAL A 23 -19.64 5.44 4.69
C VAL A 23 -18.78 6.07 5.78
N SER A 24 -17.58 6.51 5.40
CA SER A 24 -16.67 7.26 6.27
C SER A 24 -16.69 8.75 5.94
N GLY A 25 -16.91 9.59 6.94
CA GLY A 25 -16.84 11.05 6.79
C GLY A 25 -15.44 11.65 6.88
N ARG A 26 -14.39 10.84 7.11
CA ARG A 26 -13.03 11.31 7.45
C ARG A 26 -12.44 12.25 6.39
N GLU A 27 -12.54 11.87 5.13
CA GLU A 27 -11.94 12.60 4.02
C GLU A 27 -12.85 13.70 3.46
N ARG A 28 -14.04 13.91 4.03
CA ARG A 28 -15.04 14.84 3.49
C ARG A 28 -14.50 16.26 3.34
N ASN A 29 -13.78 16.75 4.35
CA ASN A 29 -13.22 18.10 4.31
C ASN A 29 -12.06 18.18 3.31
N ARG A 30 -11.16 17.19 3.29
CA ARG A 30 -10.03 17.16 2.37
C ARG A 30 -10.50 17.14 0.91
N LEU A 31 -11.48 16.28 0.58
CA LEU A 31 -12.08 16.21 -0.76
C LEU A 31 -12.82 17.47 -1.17
N ARG A 32 -13.41 18.23 -0.23
CA ARG A 32 -14.09 19.50 -0.52
C ARG A 32 -13.11 20.62 -0.86
N LEU A 33 -11.92 20.59 -0.28
CA LEU A 33 -10.91 21.64 -0.43
C LEU A 33 -9.98 21.42 -1.63
N LEU A 34 -9.93 20.20 -2.17
CA LEU A 34 -9.11 19.87 -3.33
C LEU A 34 -9.70 20.47 -4.61
N LYS A 35 -8.87 21.21 -5.34
CA LYS A 35 -9.19 21.71 -6.69
C LYS A 35 -9.26 20.58 -7.70
N ASP A 36 -8.32 19.64 -7.61
CA ASP A 36 -8.28 18.44 -8.43
C ASP A 36 -8.58 17.20 -7.58
N LYS A 37 -9.70 16.54 -7.91
CA LYS A 37 -10.16 15.33 -7.22
C LYS A 37 -9.51 14.06 -7.77
N ASN A 38 -8.90 14.13 -8.95
CA ASN A 38 -8.23 12.99 -9.60
C ASN A 38 -6.98 12.54 -8.83
N ILE A 39 -6.44 13.41 -7.97
CA ILE A 39 -5.37 13.08 -7.01
C ILE A 39 -5.83 11.99 -6.01
N PHE A 40 -7.14 11.81 -5.85
CA PHE A 40 -7.72 10.99 -4.81
C PHE A 40 -8.43 9.74 -5.33
N TYR A 41 -9.17 9.90 -6.42
CA TYR A 41 -9.96 8.84 -7.02
C TYR A 41 -9.99 9.02 -8.54
N GLN A 42 -10.27 7.91 -9.22
CA GLN A 42 -10.50 7.86 -10.66
C GLN A 42 -11.89 7.30 -10.94
N ASN A 43 -12.45 7.58 -12.12
CA ASN A 43 -13.73 7.00 -12.53
C ASN A 43 -13.48 5.74 -13.37
N ILE A 44 -14.01 4.60 -12.92
CA ILE A 44 -13.97 3.33 -13.65
C ILE A 44 -15.43 2.92 -13.88
N ASN A 45 -15.86 2.88 -15.14
CA ASN A 45 -17.21 2.46 -15.54
C ASN A 45 -18.33 3.20 -14.78
N GLY A 46 -18.17 4.51 -14.57
CA GLY A 46 -19.16 5.33 -13.85
C GLY A 46 -19.02 5.30 -12.32
N VAL A 47 -18.09 4.51 -11.77
CA VAL A 47 -17.85 4.42 -10.32
C VAL A 47 -16.55 5.15 -9.96
N ASN A 48 -16.63 6.05 -8.97
CA ASN A 48 -15.43 6.69 -8.42
C ASN A 48 -14.72 5.74 -7.46
N VAL A 49 -13.49 5.35 -7.80
CA VAL A 49 -12.66 4.39 -7.05
C VAL A 49 -11.38 5.09 -6.62
N TYR A 50 -10.96 4.88 -5.37
CA TYR A 50 -9.69 5.43 -4.89
C TYR A 50 -8.52 5.02 -5.79
N ASN A 51 -7.56 5.93 -5.94
CA ASN A 51 -6.29 5.60 -6.59
C ASN A 51 -5.55 4.53 -5.81
N ILE A 52 -4.71 3.77 -6.51
CA ILE A 52 -4.03 2.59 -5.94
C ILE A 52 -3.12 2.97 -4.77
N ASP A 53 -2.39 4.09 -4.84
CA ASP A 53 -1.57 4.62 -3.74
C ASP A 53 -2.38 4.86 -2.46
N LYS A 54 -3.62 5.35 -2.60
CA LYS A 54 -4.54 5.54 -1.48
C LYS A 54 -5.05 4.22 -0.93
N LEU A 55 -5.36 3.25 -1.80
CA LEU A 55 -5.74 1.90 -1.39
C LEU A 55 -4.61 1.22 -0.61
N ILE A 56 -3.37 1.32 -1.07
CA ILE A 56 -2.17 0.82 -0.37
C ILE A 56 -2.10 1.42 1.04
N ALA A 57 -2.13 2.74 1.15
CA ALA A 57 -2.08 3.41 2.45
C ALA A 57 -3.23 2.99 3.38
N MET A 58 -4.44 2.84 2.86
CA MET A 58 -5.60 2.39 3.63
C MET A 58 -5.44 0.94 4.11
N LYS A 59 -4.93 0.05 3.27
CA LYS A 59 -4.71 -1.37 3.59
C LYS A 59 -3.61 -1.55 4.63
N ILE A 60 -2.47 -0.85 4.49
CA ILE A 60 -1.38 -0.88 5.48
C ILE A 60 -1.86 -0.37 6.84
N ASN A 61 -2.56 0.76 6.87
CA ASN A 61 -3.11 1.28 8.12
C ASN A 61 -4.10 0.31 8.79
N ALA A 62 -4.91 -0.37 7.99
CA ALA A 62 -5.86 -1.35 8.48
C ALA A 62 -5.18 -2.64 8.98
N PHE A 63 -4.16 -3.11 8.27
CA PHE A 63 -3.31 -4.23 8.67
C PHE A 63 -2.59 -3.95 10.00
N ASN A 64 -2.05 -2.74 10.15
CA ASN A 64 -1.38 -2.35 11.38
C ASN A 64 -2.33 -2.27 12.57
N GLY A 65 -3.54 -1.76 12.37
CA GLY A 65 -4.53 -1.52 13.42
C GLY A 65 -5.48 -2.67 13.74
N ARG A 66 -5.41 -3.81 13.04
CA ARG A 66 -6.35 -4.94 13.21
C ARG A 66 -5.64 -6.29 13.21
N ASP A 67 -6.20 -7.24 13.94
CA ASP A 67 -5.84 -8.66 13.87
C ASP A 67 -6.64 -9.37 12.77
N LYS A 68 -6.58 -8.86 11.53
CA LYS A 68 -7.29 -9.44 10.39
C LYS A 68 -6.35 -9.74 9.25
N ALA A 69 -6.17 -11.03 8.96
CA ALA A 69 -5.26 -11.50 7.91
C ALA A 69 -5.70 -11.17 6.48
N ARG A 70 -6.95 -10.72 6.26
CA ARG A 70 -7.39 -10.21 4.96
C ARG A 70 -6.53 -9.07 4.42
N ASP A 71 -6.19 -8.12 5.30
CA ASP A 71 -5.42 -6.97 4.85
C ASP A 71 -3.99 -7.40 4.44
N LEU A 72 -3.44 -8.45 5.06
CA LEU A 72 -2.17 -9.05 4.66
C LEU A 72 -2.24 -9.62 3.24
N PHE A 73 -3.30 -10.37 2.92
CA PHE A 73 -3.53 -10.90 1.58
C PHE A 73 -3.66 -9.77 0.54
N ASP A 74 -4.46 -8.75 0.84
CA ASP A 74 -4.66 -7.61 -0.05
C ASP A 74 -3.36 -6.80 -0.26
N ILE A 75 -2.52 -6.67 0.76
CA ILE A 75 -1.20 -6.02 0.64
C ILE A 75 -0.30 -6.83 -0.30
N ASN A 76 -0.24 -8.16 -0.17
CA ASN A 76 0.54 -8.99 -1.11
C ASN A 76 0.06 -8.79 -2.55
N PHE A 77 -1.26 -8.83 -2.78
CA PHE A 77 -1.82 -8.63 -4.11
C PHE A 77 -1.45 -7.25 -4.69
N LEU A 78 -1.60 -6.19 -3.89
CA LEU A 78 -1.24 -4.83 -4.31
C LEU A 78 0.27 -4.70 -4.57
N PHE A 79 1.10 -5.33 -3.75
CA PHE A 79 2.55 -5.32 -3.91
C PHE A 79 3.01 -6.06 -5.18
N GLU A 80 2.37 -7.18 -5.51
CA GLU A 80 2.70 -7.95 -6.71
C GLU A 80 2.36 -7.21 -8.01
N HIS A 81 1.32 -6.38 -8.01
CA HIS A 81 0.84 -5.70 -9.21
C HIS A 81 1.30 -4.24 -9.33
N TYR A 82 1.60 -3.59 -8.21
CA TYR A 82 1.94 -2.15 -8.15
C TYR A 82 3.11 -1.86 -7.17
N PRO A 83 4.25 -2.58 -7.25
CA PRO A 83 5.35 -2.42 -6.30
C PRO A 83 5.96 -1.00 -6.31
N GLU A 84 5.88 -0.31 -7.44
CA GLU A 84 6.39 1.05 -7.63
C GLU A 84 5.62 2.12 -6.83
N LEU A 85 4.39 1.82 -6.43
CA LEU A 85 3.54 2.74 -5.66
C LEU A 85 3.74 2.64 -4.14
N PHE A 86 4.60 1.72 -3.68
CA PHE A 86 4.95 1.61 -2.27
C PHE A 86 6.09 2.57 -1.92
N THR A 87 5.83 3.48 -0.99
CA THR A 87 6.85 4.38 -0.45
C THR A 87 7.73 3.69 0.59
N ILE A 88 8.93 4.22 0.86
CA ILE A 88 9.81 3.74 1.94
C ILE A 88 9.03 3.61 3.27
N ALA A 89 8.27 4.65 3.65
CA ALA A 89 7.46 4.64 4.86
C ALA A 89 6.38 3.54 4.87
N ASN A 90 5.85 3.16 3.70
CA ASN A 90 4.92 2.03 3.59
C ASN A 90 5.64 0.70 3.87
N LEU A 91 6.81 0.50 3.26
CA LEU A 91 7.60 -0.73 3.39
C LEU A 91 8.09 -0.91 4.84
N GLU A 92 8.66 0.13 5.44
CA GLU A 92 9.08 0.14 6.84
C GLU A 92 7.93 -0.19 7.79
N SER A 93 6.74 0.36 7.51
CA SER A 93 5.55 0.12 8.32
C SER A 93 5.10 -1.35 8.26
N ILE A 94 5.15 -1.96 7.07
CA ILE A 94 4.87 -3.39 6.90
C ILE A 94 5.91 -4.22 7.66
N ILE A 95 7.20 -3.95 7.44
CA ILE A 95 8.31 -4.69 8.09
C ILE A 95 8.19 -4.62 9.62
N THR A 96 7.87 -3.44 10.18
CA THR A 96 7.67 -3.26 11.62
C THR A 96 6.55 -4.14 12.16
N LYS A 97 5.43 -4.23 11.45
CA LYS A 97 4.30 -5.09 11.83
C LYS A 97 4.68 -6.57 11.79
N PHE A 98 5.46 -6.97 10.78
CA PHE A 98 6.02 -8.32 10.66
C PHE A 98 6.92 -8.68 11.83
N HIS A 99 7.83 -7.79 12.23
CA HIS A 99 8.70 -8.00 13.39
C HIS A 99 7.92 -8.08 14.72
N TYR A 100 6.79 -7.38 14.82
CA TYR A 100 5.97 -7.39 16.02
C TYR A 100 5.13 -8.69 16.16
N TYR A 101 4.52 -9.20 15.08
CA TYR A 101 3.71 -10.44 15.14
C TYR A 101 4.53 -11.72 14.92
N GLY A 102 5.50 -11.68 14.02
CA GLY A 102 6.16 -12.85 13.48
C GLY A 102 5.44 -13.43 12.25
N GLU A 103 6.21 -13.87 11.26
CA GLU A 103 5.76 -14.41 9.98
C GLU A 103 4.87 -15.64 10.17
N LYS A 104 5.26 -16.53 11.09
CA LYS A 104 4.54 -17.77 11.36
C LYS A 104 3.16 -17.51 11.96
N GLU A 105 3.05 -16.52 12.83
CA GLU A 105 1.77 -16.15 13.43
C GLU A 105 0.82 -15.55 12.38
N LEU A 106 1.37 -14.71 11.49
CA LEU A 106 0.62 -14.14 10.38
C LEU A 106 0.12 -15.21 9.40
N ASP A 107 0.92 -16.24 9.11
CA ASP A 107 0.50 -17.39 8.29
C ASP A 107 -0.65 -18.16 8.95
N LEU A 108 -0.59 -18.39 10.27
CA LEU A 108 -1.66 -19.06 11.02
C LEU A 108 -2.95 -18.24 11.02
N LEU A 109 -2.86 -16.92 11.19
CA LEU A 109 -4.01 -16.03 11.11
C LEU A 109 -4.63 -16.02 9.71
N LEU A 110 -3.81 -16.09 8.67
CA LEU A 110 -4.29 -16.18 7.29
C LEU A 110 -4.98 -17.51 7.04
N GLU A 111 -4.42 -18.61 7.55
CA GLU A 111 -5.02 -19.93 7.48
C GLU A 111 -6.37 -20.00 8.20
N ASP A 112 -6.50 -19.43 9.41
CA ASP A 112 -7.79 -19.40 10.11
C ASP A 112 -8.84 -18.60 9.31
N GLU A 113 -8.45 -17.46 8.73
CA GLU A 113 -9.36 -16.63 7.97
C GLU A 113 -9.76 -17.29 6.63
N THR A 114 -8.87 -18.03 5.94
CA THR A 114 -9.21 -18.78 4.72
C THR A 114 -10.25 -19.87 5.00
N HIS A 115 -10.07 -20.63 6.08
CA HIS A 115 -11.01 -21.67 6.50
C HIS A 115 -12.37 -21.10 6.94
N THR A 116 -12.35 -20.02 7.71
CA THR A 116 -13.57 -19.47 8.34
C THR A 116 -14.39 -18.60 7.39
N HIS A 117 -13.76 -17.87 6.45
CA HIS A 117 -14.42 -16.77 5.74
C HIS A 117 -14.43 -16.84 4.21
N LYS A 118 -14.10 -17.98 3.57
CA LYS A 118 -14.07 -18.13 2.10
C LYS A 118 -13.42 -16.92 1.41
N LEU A 119 -12.21 -16.59 1.83
CA LEU A 119 -11.47 -15.41 1.35
C LEU A 119 -11.42 -15.29 -0.17
N THR A 120 -11.37 -16.43 -0.84
CA THR A 120 -11.43 -16.58 -2.28
C THR A 120 -12.57 -17.53 -2.62
N SER A 121 -13.30 -17.21 -3.69
CA SER A 121 -14.37 -18.09 -4.19
C SER A 121 -13.84 -19.19 -5.12
N CYS A 122 -12.59 -19.06 -5.59
CA CYS A 122 -12.12 -19.77 -6.77
C CYS A 122 -10.78 -20.51 -6.61
N GLU A 123 -9.95 -20.21 -5.59
CA GLU A 123 -8.60 -20.80 -5.47
C GLU A 123 -8.19 -21.00 -4.01
N GLU A 124 -7.53 -22.12 -3.72
CA GLU A 124 -6.95 -22.39 -2.42
C GLU A 124 -5.72 -21.50 -2.18
N ILE A 125 -5.77 -20.66 -1.16
CA ILE A 125 -4.64 -19.80 -0.79
C ILE A 125 -3.61 -20.66 -0.06
N LYS A 126 -2.40 -20.77 -0.62
CA LYS A 126 -1.25 -21.36 0.07
C LYS A 126 -0.78 -20.40 1.17
N THR A 127 -1.12 -20.71 2.41
CA THR A 127 -0.82 -19.86 3.58
C THR A 127 0.57 -20.12 4.16
N ASN A 128 1.08 -21.35 4.10
CA ASN A 128 2.40 -21.67 4.63
C ASN A 128 3.51 -20.96 3.86
N GLY A 129 4.29 -20.13 4.56
CA GLY A 129 5.39 -19.36 3.98
C GLY A 129 4.94 -18.10 3.24
N PHE A 130 3.64 -17.78 3.26
CA PHE A 130 3.08 -16.60 2.60
C PHE A 130 3.71 -15.32 3.15
N SER A 131 3.69 -15.20 4.46
CA SER A 131 4.19 -14.03 5.19
C SER A 131 5.69 -13.86 4.96
N ASN A 132 6.47 -14.93 5.09
CA ASN A 132 7.91 -14.87 4.84
C ASN A 132 8.23 -14.46 3.38
N ALA A 133 7.50 -14.98 2.39
CA ALA A 133 7.69 -14.60 0.99
C ALA A 133 7.38 -13.11 0.76
N LEU A 134 6.29 -12.60 1.34
CA LEU A 134 5.97 -11.17 1.27
C LEU A 134 7.04 -10.32 1.96
N LEU A 135 7.49 -10.71 3.15
CA LEU A 135 8.52 -9.97 3.89
C LEU A 135 9.81 -9.83 3.08
N GLN A 136 10.28 -10.92 2.46
CA GLN A 136 11.47 -10.89 1.60
C GLN A 136 11.30 -9.93 0.43
N LYS A 137 10.14 -9.95 -0.25
CA LYS A 137 9.85 -9.03 -1.36
C LYS A 137 9.87 -7.57 -0.90
N VAL A 138 9.25 -7.28 0.24
CA VAL A 138 9.16 -5.93 0.81
C VAL A 138 10.55 -5.42 1.23
N GLN A 139 11.36 -6.24 1.87
CA GLN A 139 12.73 -5.90 2.26
C GLN A 139 13.63 -5.63 1.04
N ASN A 140 13.54 -6.48 0.01
CA ASN A 140 14.30 -6.27 -1.23
C ASN A 140 13.93 -4.93 -1.87
N ARG A 141 12.64 -4.63 -1.96
CA ARG A 141 12.18 -3.35 -2.53
C ARG A 141 12.62 -2.14 -1.71
N LEU A 142 12.66 -2.26 -0.38
CA LEU A 142 13.17 -1.20 0.48
C LEU A 142 14.66 -0.94 0.20
N ASN A 143 15.46 -2.01 0.15
CA ASN A 143 16.89 -1.90 -0.16
C ASN A 143 17.15 -1.28 -1.54
N GLU A 144 16.33 -1.63 -2.54
CA GLU A 144 16.39 -1.03 -3.88
C GLU A 144 16.17 0.50 -3.80
N LEU A 145 15.08 0.94 -3.16
CA LEU A 145 14.75 2.37 -3.04
C LEU A 145 15.81 3.15 -2.23
N GLU A 146 16.35 2.55 -1.17
CA GLU A 146 17.43 3.17 -0.39
C GLU A 146 18.72 3.29 -1.22
N SER A 147 19.04 2.29 -2.04
CA SER A 147 20.19 2.34 -2.94
C SER A 147 20.03 3.39 -4.05
N GLU A 148 18.84 3.51 -4.64
CA GLU A 148 18.49 4.52 -5.63
C GLU A 148 18.68 5.93 -5.06
N SER A 149 18.15 6.17 -3.84
CA SER A 149 18.30 7.46 -3.16
C SER A 149 19.76 7.81 -2.83
N THR A 150 20.59 6.80 -2.52
CA THR A 150 22.01 7.00 -2.24
C THR A 150 22.77 7.40 -3.51
N ASN A 151 22.48 6.73 -4.63
CA ASN A 151 23.10 7.01 -5.93
C ASN A 151 22.74 8.41 -6.46
N GLU A 152 21.47 8.81 -6.36
CA GLU A 152 21.04 10.17 -6.75
C GLU A 152 21.77 11.26 -5.96
N ASN A 153 21.98 11.05 -4.66
CA ASN A 153 22.73 11.98 -3.82
C ASN A 153 24.20 12.07 -4.22
N VAL A 154 24.83 10.95 -4.59
CA VAL A 154 26.23 10.93 -5.06
C VAL A 154 26.37 11.70 -6.39
N GLU A 155 25.46 11.50 -7.33
CA GLU A 155 25.46 12.21 -8.63
C GLU A 155 25.23 13.72 -8.46
N LEU A 156 24.32 14.12 -7.57
CA LEU A 156 24.09 15.52 -7.22
C LEU A 156 25.32 16.18 -6.57
N VAL A 157 26.07 15.44 -5.75
CA VAL A 157 27.31 15.95 -5.13
C VAL A 157 28.43 16.05 -6.17
N SER A 158 28.55 15.09 -7.09
CA SER A 158 29.57 15.12 -8.15
C SER A 158 29.33 16.28 -9.13
N SER A 159 28.10 16.45 -9.61
CA SER A 159 27.72 17.55 -10.51
C SER A 159 27.88 18.95 -9.90
N ARG A 160 27.70 19.07 -8.57
CA ARG A 160 28.03 20.31 -7.84
C ARG A 160 29.53 20.57 -7.79
N LYS A 161 30.36 19.54 -7.55
CA LYS A 161 31.83 19.69 -7.55
C LYS A 161 32.37 20.10 -8.91
N GLU A 162 31.92 19.44 -9.99
CA GLU A 162 32.31 19.80 -11.37
C GLU A 162 31.92 21.24 -11.73
N ASN A 163 30.74 21.72 -11.29
CA ASN A 163 30.36 23.12 -11.48
C ASN A 163 31.29 24.07 -10.70
N ILE A 164 31.59 23.78 -9.44
CA ILE A 164 32.49 24.60 -8.62
C ILE A 164 33.89 24.69 -9.25
N ASP A 165 34.44 23.56 -9.72
CA ASP A 165 35.75 23.52 -10.37
C ASP A 165 35.76 24.33 -11.67
N LYS A 166 34.67 24.27 -12.46
CA LYS A 166 34.51 25.07 -13.68
C LYS A 166 34.51 26.58 -13.41
N TYR A 167 33.86 27.04 -12.33
CA TYR A 167 33.86 28.47 -11.98
C TYR A 167 35.17 28.93 -11.32
N ASN A 168 35.87 28.07 -10.57
CA ASN A 168 37.16 28.41 -9.97
C ASN A 168 38.30 28.56 -11.00
N ILE A 169 38.26 27.84 -12.12
CA ILE A 169 39.26 27.99 -13.21
C ILE A 169 39.15 29.37 -13.90
N ILE A 170 37.96 29.96 -13.94
CA ILE A 170 37.72 31.26 -14.60
C ILE A 170 38.33 32.43 -13.79
N TYR A 171 38.42 32.33 -12.47
CA TYR A 171 38.92 33.42 -11.62
C TYR A 171 40.45 33.46 -11.45
N ILE A 172 41.19 32.43 -11.91
CA ILE A 172 42.66 32.36 -11.76
C ILE A 172 43.40 32.88 -13.02
N SER A 173 42.68 33.34 -14.05
CA SER A 173 43.26 33.75 -15.34
C SER A 173 43.34 35.27 -15.57
N ILE A 174 43.59 36.10 -14.55
CA ILE A 174 43.77 37.57 -14.68
C ILE A 174 45.16 37.98 -14.24
#